data_AF-A0A453NR25-F1
#
_entry.id   AF-A0A453NR25-F1
#
_cell.length_a   1.000
_cell.length_b   1.000
_cell.length_c   1.000
_cell.angle_alpha   90.00
_cell.angle_beta   90.00
_cell.angle_gamma   90.00
#
_symmetry.space_group_name_H-M   'P 1'
#
loop_
_entity.id
_entity.type
_entity.pdbx_description
1 polymer ?
#
loop_
_entity_poly.entity_id
_entity_poly.type
_entity_poly.pdbx_seq_one_letter_code
_entity_poly.pdbx_strand_id
1 'polypeptide(L)'
;QKEPELVHGNEELWTFVVYAGEDHTNTQTLVAFLGLLSTLASSDVGAAKVYELLQGKIYRSVGWNTLFDCLSIYEEKFKKSLQSSTSMLPDFPEGDAQALVAYLAVLQKVVENGNPSERRKWFPDIEPLFKLLSYENVPPYLKGALRNSITAFVKVSPQLKDAVWSYLEQYDLPVVTVPPGQHAATQVYDMRFELNEVEARRESYPSTISFLNLVNALIAEERNISDKGRR
;
A
#
# COMPACT_ATOMS: atom_id res chain seq x y z
N GLN A 1 39.99 -14.89 -1.23
CA GLN A 1 38.74 -15.65 -1.01
C GLN A 1 37.88 -15.43 -2.24
N LYS A 2 37.72 -16.45 -3.09
CA LYS A 2 36.76 -16.40 -4.20
C LYS A 2 35.36 -16.55 -3.60
N GLU A 3 34.46 -15.61 -3.89
CA GLU A 3 33.03 -15.84 -3.64
C GLU A 3 32.61 -17.15 -4.33
N PRO A 4 31.85 -18.03 -3.67
CA PRO A 4 31.38 -19.25 -4.31
C PRO A 4 30.42 -18.87 -5.45
N GLU A 5 30.61 -19.50 -6.61
CA GLU A 5 29.74 -19.37 -7.79
C GLU A 5 28.34 -19.95 -7.48
N LEU A 6 27.51 -19.21 -6.74
CA LEU A 6 26.12 -19.54 -6.41
C LEU A 6 25.15 -19.30 -7.59
N VAL A 7 25.67 -19.01 -8.79
CA VAL A 7 24.87 -18.59 -9.95
C VAL A 7 24.41 -19.78 -10.79
N HIS A 8 25.09 -20.93 -10.72
CA HIS A 8 24.66 -22.17 -11.38
C HIS A 8 23.86 -23.05 -10.41
N GLY A 9 22.53 -22.94 -10.43
CA GLY A 9 21.64 -23.88 -9.69
C GLY A 9 20.28 -23.34 -9.25
N ASN A 10 20.00 -22.04 -9.37
CA ASN A 10 18.79 -21.45 -8.81
C ASN A 10 17.50 -21.63 -9.65
N GLU A 11 17.59 -22.27 -10.82
CA GLU A 11 16.42 -22.50 -11.68
C GLU A 11 15.43 -23.50 -11.06
N GLU A 12 15.90 -24.52 -10.36
CA GLU A 12 15.02 -25.48 -9.64
C GLU A 12 14.30 -24.79 -8.49
N LEU A 13 15.00 -23.94 -7.74
CA LEU A 13 14.39 -23.13 -6.67
C LEU A 13 13.39 -22.12 -7.23
N TRP A 14 13.70 -21.49 -8.36
CA TRP A 14 12.75 -20.60 -9.03
C TRP A 14 11.54 -21.36 -9.56
N THR A 15 11.72 -22.57 -10.08
CA THR A 15 10.62 -23.46 -10.49
C THR A 15 9.72 -23.80 -9.30
N PHE A 16 10.30 -24.07 -8.12
CA PHE A 16 9.52 -24.24 -6.90
C PHE A 16 8.72 -22.98 -6.53
N VAL A 17 9.33 -21.79 -6.61
CA VAL A 17 8.62 -20.52 -6.37
C VAL A 17 7.47 -20.36 -7.34
N VAL A 18 7.69 -20.66 -8.63
CA VAL A 18 6.63 -20.64 -9.65
C VAL A 18 5.51 -21.58 -9.23
N TYR A 19 5.79 -22.85 -8.96
CA TYR A 19 4.78 -23.84 -8.57
C TYR A 19 4.04 -23.47 -7.28
N ALA A 20 4.75 -22.91 -6.28
CA ALA A 20 4.17 -22.54 -5.00
C ALA A 20 3.13 -21.41 -5.10
N GLY A 21 3.16 -20.60 -6.16
CA GLY A 21 2.17 -19.55 -6.42
C GLY A 21 0.92 -20.03 -7.17
N GLU A 22 0.87 -21.30 -7.58
CA GLU A 22 -0.32 -21.87 -8.23
C GLU A 22 -1.42 -22.15 -7.20
N ASP A 23 -2.65 -21.70 -7.50
CA ASP A 23 -3.90 -22.09 -6.86
C ASP A 23 -3.95 -22.03 -5.32
N HIS A 24 -3.77 -20.83 -4.74
CA HIS A 24 -4.09 -20.62 -3.33
C HIS A 24 -5.60 -20.66 -3.07
N THR A 25 -6.04 -21.65 -2.29
CA THR A 25 -7.45 -21.84 -1.89
C THR A 25 -7.77 -21.29 -0.49
N ASN A 26 -6.76 -20.86 0.27
CA ASN A 26 -6.92 -20.25 1.58
C ASN A 26 -5.99 -19.05 1.78
N THR A 27 -6.42 -18.09 2.61
CA THR A 27 -5.67 -16.86 2.90
C THR A 27 -4.30 -17.13 3.50
N GLN A 28 -4.14 -18.15 4.35
CA GLN A 28 -2.88 -18.41 5.05
C GLN A 28 -1.75 -18.79 4.08
N THR A 29 -2.04 -19.65 3.10
CA THR A 29 -1.09 -20.06 2.05
C THR A 29 -0.74 -18.90 1.13
N LEU A 30 -1.72 -18.08 0.76
CA LEU A 30 -1.48 -16.85 -0.01
C LEU A 30 -0.57 -15.87 0.75
N VAL A 31 -0.88 -15.60 2.02
CA VAL A 31 -0.07 -14.70 2.87
C VAL A 31 1.35 -15.24 3.04
N ALA A 32 1.51 -16.55 3.24
CA ALA A 32 2.83 -17.17 3.36
C ALA A 32 3.63 -17.07 2.04
N PHE A 33 2.98 -17.30 0.90
CA PHE A 33 3.61 -17.17 -0.41
C PHE A 33 4.03 -15.72 -0.71
N LEU A 34 3.16 -14.74 -0.46
CA LEU A 34 3.50 -13.32 -0.58
C LEU A 34 4.63 -12.93 0.39
N GLY A 35 4.64 -13.49 1.60
CA GLY A 35 5.75 -13.35 2.55
C GLY A 35 7.08 -13.85 1.96
N LEU A 36 7.09 -15.03 1.34
CA LEU A 36 8.25 -15.54 0.61
C LEU A 36 8.67 -14.57 -0.50
N LEU A 37 7.76 -14.11 -1.35
CA LEU A 37 8.08 -13.16 -2.43
C LEU A 37 8.67 -11.84 -1.89
N SER A 38 8.14 -11.31 -0.79
CA SER A 38 8.67 -10.11 -0.14
C SER A 38 10.12 -10.30 0.31
N THR A 39 10.47 -11.48 0.86
CA THR A 39 11.86 -11.80 1.22
C THR A 39 12.78 -11.96 0.01
N LEU A 40 12.29 -12.54 -1.10
CA LEU A 40 13.05 -12.71 -2.33
C LEU A 40 13.32 -11.36 -3.03
N ALA A 41 12.45 -10.37 -2.84
CA ALA A 41 12.59 -9.01 -3.36
C ALA A 41 13.60 -8.13 -2.57
N SER A 42 14.61 -8.72 -1.93
CA SER A 42 15.62 -8.02 -1.11
C SER A 42 16.84 -7.52 -1.88
N SER A 43 16.90 -7.75 -3.20
CA SER A 43 17.93 -7.23 -4.11
C SER A 43 17.28 -6.66 -5.37
N ASP A 44 18.04 -5.97 -6.20
CA ASP A 44 17.56 -5.44 -7.48
C ASP A 44 17.11 -6.55 -8.44
N VAL A 45 17.91 -7.62 -8.58
CA VAL A 45 17.57 -8.80 -9.39
C VAL A 45 16.35 -9.53 -8.81
N GLY A 46 16.29 -9.68 -7.48
CA GLY A 46 15.16 -10.33 -6.81
C GLY A 46 13.86 -9.55 -6.97
N ALA A 47 13.92 -8.23 -6.79
CA ALA A 47 12.78 -7.33 -6.99
C ALA A 47 12.28 -7.36 -8.43
N ALA A 48 13.18 -7.36 -9.43
CA ALA A 48 12.81 -7.49 -10.83
C ALA A 48 12.12 -8.83 -11.13
N LYS A 49 12.67 -9.94 -10.66
CA LYS A 49 12.06 -11.28 -10.84
C LYS A 49 10.67 -11.38 -10.19
N VAL A 50 10.52 -10.87 -8.97
CA VAL A 50 9.21 -10.86 -8.27
C VAL A 50 8.22 -9.94 -8.98
N TYR A 51 8.67 -8.77 -9.45
CA TYR A 51 7.86 -7.87 -10.24
C TYR A 51 7.33 -8.56 -11.51
N GLU A 52 8.22 -9.19 -12.28
CA GLU A 52 7.87 -9.91 -13.51
C GLU A 52 6.93 -11.10 -13.24
N LEU A 53 7.18 -11.85 -12.18
CA LEU A 53 6.36 -12.99 -11.77
C LEU A 53 4.90 -12.57 -11.51
N LEU A 54 4.71 -11.49 -10.75
CA LEU A 54 3.38 -10.96 -10.40
C LEU A 54 2.76 -10.08 -11.50
N GLN A 55 3.55 -9.60 -12.47
CA GLN A 55 3.07 -8.95 -13.68
C GLN A 55 2.59 -9.97 -14.71
N GLY A 56 3.25 -11.13 -14.77
CA GLY A 56 2.95 -12.20 -15.69
C GLY A 56 1.57 -12.83 -15.45
N LYS A 57 1.06 -13.51 -16.48
CA LYS A 57 -0.18 -14.30 -16.40
C LYS A 57 0.06 -15.73 -15.90
N ILE A 58 1.19 -15.95 -15.23
CA ILE A 58 1.60 -17.28 -14.77
C ILE A 58 0.57 -17.80 -13.77
N TYR A 59 0.07 -16.91 -12.91
CA TYR A 59 -0.99 -17.22 -11.97
C TYR A 59 -2.32 -16.66 -12.43
N ARG A 60 -3.38 -17.45 -12.31
CA ARG A 60 -4.75 -16.99 -12.61
C ARG A 60 -5.31 -16.05 -11.56
N SER A 61 -4.84 -16.16 -10.31
CA SER A 61 -5.41 -15.48 -9.14
C SER A 61 -4.44 -14.56 -8.40
N VAL A 62 -3.13 -14.71 -8.59
CA VAL A 62 -2.10 -13.96 -7.85
C VAL A 62 -1.34 -13.02 -8.78
N GLY A 63 -1.43 -11.71 -8.55
CA GLY A 63 -0.71 -10.74 -9.39
C GLY A 63 -0.97 -9.30 -8.98
N TRP A 64 -0.29 -8.38 -9.63
CA TRP A 64 -0.46 -6.94 -9.36
C TRP A 64 -1.88 -6.47 -9.65
N ASN A 65 -2.50 -6.97 -10.72
CA ASN A 65 -3.90 -6.65 -11.03
C ASN A 65 -4.83 -7.11 -9.90
N THR A 66 -4.61 -8.29 -9.31
CA THR A 66 -5.39 -8.75 -8.15
C THR A 66 -5.33 -7.74 -7.00
N LEU A 67 -4.14 -7.22 -6.66
CA LEU A 67 -4.00 -6.20 -5.63
C LEU A 67 -4.81 -4.94 -5.96
N PHE A 68 -4.60 -4.35 -7.15
CA PHE A 68 -5.23 -3.07 -7.51
C PHE A 68 -6.74 -3.19 -7.76
N ASP A 69 -7.20 -4.31 -8.32
CA ASP A 69 -8.61 -4.64 -8.49
C ASP A 69 -9.28 -4.80 -7.11
N CYS A 70 -8.63 -5.48 -6.15
CA CYS A 70 -9.15 -5.60 -4.79
C CYS A 70 -9.34 -4.24 -4.12
N LEU A 71 -8.34 -3.33 -4.21
CA LEU A 71 -8.47 -1.98 -3.67
C LEU A 71 -9.66 -1.21 -4.28
N SER A 72 -9.80 -1.29 -5.60
CA SER A 72 -10.88 -0.63 -6.34
C SER A 72 -12.26 -1.22 -6.01
N ILE A 73 -12.35 -2.54 -5.85
CA ILE A 73 -13.61 -3.22 -5.45
C ILE A 73 -14.05 -2.75 -4.06
N TYR A 74 -13.13 -2.62 -3.11
CA TYR A 74 -13.45 -2.16 -1.76
C TYR A 74 -13.85 -0.67 -1.73
N GLU A 75 -13.14 0.18 -2.48
CA GLU A 75 -13.53 1.58 -2.66
C GLU A 75 -14.98 1.68 -3.16
N GLU A 76 -15.31 0.97 -4.25
CA GLU A 76 -16.65 1.03 -4.85
C GLU A 76 -17.74 0.47 -3.93
N LYS A 77 -17.44 -0.58 -3.14
CA LYS A 77 -18.35 -1.08 -2.11
C LYS A 77 -18.63 0.01 -1.06
N PHE A 78 -17.59 0.66 -0.55
CA PHE A 78 -17.75 1.71 0.46
C PHE A 78 -18.49 2.94 -0.08
N LYS A 79 -18.18 3.39 -1.30
CA LYS A 79 -18.92 4.48 -1.96
C LYS A 79 -20.42 4.17 -2.08
N LYS A 80 -20.77 2.97 -2.56
CA LYS A 80 -22.16 2.54 -2.69
C LYS A 80 -22.87 2.50 -1.34
N SER A 81 -22.19 2.05 -0.29
CA SER A 81 -22.74 2.04 1.07
C SER A 81 -23.01 3.44 1.62
N LEU A 82 -22.10 4.40 1.42
CA LEU A 82 -22.30 5.79 1.83
C LEU A 82 -23.47 6.47 1.09
N GLN A 83 -23.70 6.10 -0.17
CA GLN A 83 -24.83 6.59 -0.98
C GLN A 83 -26.16 5.91 -0.64
N SER A 84 -26.14 4.79 0.10
CA SER A 84 -27.33 4.07 0.51
C SER A 84 -28.00 4.74 1.72
N SER A 85 -29.32 4.58 1.86
CA SER A 85 -30.14 5.22 2.90
C SER A 85 -29.82 4.78 4.34
N THR A 86 -29.07 3.69 4.53
CA THR A 86 -28.58 3.27 5.85
C THR A 86 -27.21 3.88 6.19
N SER A 87 -26.45 4.37 5.20
CA SER A 87 -25.11 4.94 5.30
C SER A 87 -24.10 4.13 6.15
N MET A 88 -24.36 2.83 6.37
CA MET A 88 -23.49 1.94 7.14
C MET A 88 -22.42 1.35 6.21
N LEU A 89 -21.16 1.59 6.55
CA LEU A 89 -20.03 0.95 5.87
C LEU A 89 -19.98 -0.54 6.25
N PRO A 90 -19.76 -1.45 5.27
CA PRO A 90 -19.56 -2.86 5.55
C PRO A 90 -18.28 -3.10 6.35
N ASP A 91 -18.25 -4.20 7.09
CA ASP A 91 -17.02 -4.67 7.74
C ASP A 91 -15.96 -5.05 6.69
N PHE A 92 -14.70 -4.82 7.02
CA PHE A 92 -13.57 -5.29 6.22
C PHE A 92 -13.20 -6.71 6.66
N PRO A 93 -13.35 -7.75 5.81
CA PRO A 93 -12.99 -9.11 6.18
C PRO A 93 -11.51 -9.24 6.55
N GLU A 94 -11.22 -9.80 7.73
CA GLU A 94 -9.85 -9.92 8.25
C GLU A 94 -8.92 -10.70 7.31
N GLY A 95 -9.42 -11.76 6.66
CA GLY A 95 -8.63 -12.51 5.70
C GLY A 95 -8.21 -11.68 4.47
N ASP A 96 -9.10 -10.83 3.98
CA ASP A 96 -8.80 -9.93 2.86
C ASP A 96 -7.82 -8.85 3.28
N ALA A 97 -7.96 -8.31 4.49
CA ALA A 97 -7.02 -7.32 5.04
C ALA A 97 -5.62 -7.91 5.19
N GLN A 98 -5.49 -9.14 5.70
CA GLN A 98 -4.21 -9.84 5.81
C GLN A 98 -3.58 -10.11 4.44
N ALA A 99 -4.36 -10.55 3.46
CA ALA A 99 -3.88 -10.75 2.09
C ALA A 99 -3.37 -9.43 1.48
N LEU A 100 -4.13 -8.34 1.63
CA LEU A 100 -3.71 -7.01 1.16
C LEU A 100 -2.44 -6.53 1.83
N VAL A 101 -2.30 -6.67 3.16
CA VAL A 101 -1.06 -6.34 3.88
C VAL A 101 0.13 -7.11 3.31
N ALA A 102 -0.04 -8.41 3.03
CA ALA A 102 1.02 -9.23 2.46
C ALA A 102 1.41 -8.75 1.05
N TYR A 103 0.44 -8.45 0.18
CA TYR A 103 0.71 -7.84 -1.14
C TYR A 103 1.43 -6.51 -1.03
N LEU A 104 1.00 -5.65 -0.11
CA LEU A 104 1.60 -4.33 0.15
C LEU A 104 3.05 -4.45 0.62
N ALA A 105 3.38 -5.47 1.41
CA ALA A 105 4.76 -5.77 1.79
C ALA A 105 5.61 -6.22 0.59
N VAL A 106 5.06 -6.99 -0.35
CA VAL A 106 5.75 -7.32 -1.61
C VAL A 106 5.96 -6.07 -2.44
N LEU A 107 4.91 -5.26 -2.63
CA LEU A 107 4.96 -4.01 -3.39
C LEU A 107 6.04 -3.07 -2.83
N GLN A 108 6.05 -2.86 -1.52
CA GLN A 108 7.04 -2.04 -0.84
C GLN A 108 8.46 -2.53 -1.16
N LYS A 109 8.74 -3.83 -0.98
CA LYS A 109 10.07 -4.39 -1.24
C LYS A 109 10.50 -4.31 -2.70
N VAL A 110 9.58 -4.59 -3.62
CA VAL A 110 9.84 -4.48 -5.06
C VAL A 110 10.20 -3.04 -5.43
N VAL A 111 9.46 -2.06 -4.93
CA VAL A 111 9.72 -0.64 -5.22
C VAL A 111 11.01 -0.16 -4.55
N GLU A 112 11.26 -0.53 -3.29
CA GLU A 112 12.46 -0.15 -2.54
C GLU A 112 13.76 -0.65 -3.20
N ASN A 113 13.78 -1.92 -3.60
CA ASN A 113 14.99 -2.61 -4.06
C ASN A 113 15.13 -2.65 -5.59
N GLY A 114 14.06 -2.37 -6.35
CA GLY A 114 14.09 -2.40 -7.81
C GLY A 114 15.12 -1.46 -8.42
N ASN A 115 15.65 -1.83 -9.59
CA ASN A 115 16.63 -1.02 -10.30
C ASN A 115 16.06 0.40 -10.57
N PRO A 116 16.75 1.50 -10.18
CA PRO A 116 16.24 2.86 -10.33
C PRO A 116 15.84 3.26 -11.76
N SER A 117 16.43 2.64 -12.78
CA SER A 117 16.10 2.91 -14.18
C SER A 117 14.82 2.23 -14.63
N GLU A 118 14.50 1.09 -14.05
CA GLU A 118 13.37 0.24 -14.45
C GLU A 118 12.13 0.51 -13.60
N ARG A 119 12.30 0.59 -12.26
CA ARG A 119 11.19 0.72 -11.30
C ARG A 119 10.30 1.95 -11.53
N ARG A 120 10.83 2.98 -12.18
CA ARG A 120 10.08 4.18 -12.58
C ARG A 120 8.94 3.90 -13.57
N LYS A 121 8.96 2.75 -14.24
CA LYS A 121 7.98 2.36 -15.27
C LYS A 121 7.01 1.26 -14.81
N TRP A 122 7.27 0.66 -13.65
CA TRP A 122 6.57 -0.54 -13.18
C TRP A 122 5.13 -0.26 -12.74
N PHE A 123 4.92 0.85 -12.00
CA PHE A 123 3.63 1.24 -11.47
C PHE A 123 3.32 2.68 -11.88
N PRO A 124 2.75 2.90 -13.08
CA PRO A 124 2.47 4.24 -13.58
C PRO A 124 1.28 4.90 -12.88
N ASP A 125 0.37 4.12 -12.29
CA ASP A 125 -0.75 4.57 -11.49
C ASP A 125 -0.65 4.01 -10.07
N ILE A 126 -0.56 4.90 -9.09
CA ILE A 126 -0.50 4.58 -7.66
C ILE A 126 -1.71 5.08 -6.88
N GLU A 127 -2.65 5.77 -7.55
CA GLU A 127 -3.83 6.35 -6.92
C GLU A 127 -4.64 5.32 -6.11
N PRO A 128 -4.86 4.07 -6.59
CA PRO A 128 -5.66 3.10 -5.84
C PRO A 128 -5.14 2.80 -4.42
N LEU A 129 -3.84 3.01 -4.14
CA LEU A 129 -3.26 2.81 -2.81
C LEU A 129 -3.80 3.81 -1.76
N PHE A 130 -4.32 4.96 -2.22
CA PHE A 130 -4.80 6.03 -1.33
C PHE A 130 -6.29 5.91 -1.03
N LYS A 131 -7.04 5.26 -1.91
CA LYS A 131 -8.50 5.34 -1.94
C LYS A 131 -9.18 4.72 -0.72
N LEU A 132 -8.50 3.84 0.00
CA LEU A 132 -9.02 3.22 1.22
C LEU A 132 -8.71 4.01 2.51
N LEU A 133 -7.84 5.02 2.47
CA LEU A 133 -7.30 5.67 3.68
C LEU A 133 -8.36 6.47 4.46
N SER A 134 -9.34 7.05 3.77
CA SER A 134 -10.40 7.87 4.37
C SER A 134 -11.52 7.10 5.05
N TYR A 135 -11.60 5.77 4.88
CA TYR A 135 -12.70 4.97 5.42
C TYR A 135 -12.43 4.48 6.84
N GLU A 136 -13.40 4.67 7.73
CA GLU A 136 -13.33 4.24 9.14
C GLU A 136 -13.23 2.72 9.29
N ASN A 137 -13.93 1.96 8.45
CA ASN A 137 -14.00 0.50 8.55
C ASN A 137 -12.73 -0.22 8.06
N VAL A 138 -11.78 0.51 7.48
CA VAL A 138 -10.50 -0.06 7.05
C VAL A 138 -9.60 -0.22 8.29
N PRO A 139 -9.09 -1.41 8.61
CA PRO A 139 -8.30 -1.63 9.81
C PRO A 139 -7.06 -0.72 9.90
N PRO A 140 -6.72 -0.17 11.08
CA PRO A 140 -5.57 0.73 11.22
C PRO A 140 -4.24 0.13 10.74
N TYR A 141 -4.04 -1.17 10.92
CA TYR A 141 -2.84 -1.86 10.44
C TYR A 141 -2.76 -1.94 8.91
N LEU A 142 -3.90 -2.06 8.22
CA LEU A 142 -3.97 -2.07 6.76
C LEU A 142 -3.72 -0.67 6.20
N LYS A 143 -4.28 0.38 6.83
CA LYS A 143 -3.90 1.77 6.53
C LYS A 143 -2.41 2.00 6.72
N GLY A 144 -1.86 1.43 7.80
CA GLY A 144 -0.44 1.35 8.09
C GLY A 144 0.38 0.81 6.91
N ALA A 145 -0.01 -0.37 6.42
CA ALA A 145 0.64 -1.02 5.29
C ALA A 145 0.52 -0.19 4.00
N LEU A 146 -0.66 0.38 3.70
CA LEU A 146 -0.86 1.22 2.51
C LEU A 146 0.12 2.40 2.51
N ARG A 147 0.20 3.15 3.61
CA ARG A 147 1.10 4.31 3.73
C ARG A 147 2.58 3.91 3.67
N ASN A 148 2.96 2.79 4.26
CA ASN A 148 4.34 2.28 4.16
C ASN A 148 4.70 1.91 2.71
N SER A 149 3.80 1.27 1.96
CA SER A 149 4.01 1.00 0.54
C SER A 149 4.05 2.27 -0.30
N ILE A 150 3.17 3.24 -0.03
CA ILE A 150 3.17 4.56 -0.68
C ILE A 150 4.52 5.28 -0.43
N THR A 151 5.07 5.19 0.77
CA THR A 151 6.35 5.81 1.14
C THR A 151 7.50 5.34 0.23
N ALA A 152 7.48 4.08 -0.23
CA ALA A 152 8.50 3.58 -1.15
C ALA A 152 8.52 4.34 -2.49
N PHE A 153 7.38 4.87 -2.95
CA PHE A 153 7.29 5.61 -4.21
C PHE A 153 7.87 7.02 -4.16
N VAL A 154 7.97 7.61 -2.96
CA VAL A 154 8.48 8.99 -2.77
C VAL A 154 9.88 9.18 -3.38
N LYS A 155 10.74 8.16 -3.29
CA LYS A 155 12.12 8.19 -3.78
C LYS A 155 12.29 7.67 -5.21
N VAL A 156 11.21 7.29 -5.88
CA VAL A 156 11.26 6.70 -7.24
C VAL A 156 11.49 7.79 -8.29
N SER A 157 10.72 8.88 -8.24
CA SER A 157 10.89 10.05 -9.11
C SER A 157 10.25 11.29 -8.50
N PRO A 158 10.71 12.51 -8.88
CA PRO A 158 10.06 13.76 -8.47
C PRO A 158 8.56 13.81 -8.84
N GLN A 159 8.20 13.29 -10.01
CA GLN A 159 6.81 13.26 -10.48
C GLN A 159 5.93 12.39 -9.59
N LEU A 160 6.43 11.22 -9.16
CA LEU A 160 5.71 10.36 -8.22
C LEU A 160 5.64 10.99 -6.83
N LYS A 161 6.70 11.66 -6.35
CA LYS A 161 6.63 12.43 -5.10
C LYS A 161 5.51 13.47 -5.13
N ASP A 162 5.43 14.25 -6.21
CA ASP A 162 4.40 15.28 -6.35
C ASP A 162 2.99 14.68 -6.45
N ALA A 163 2.84 13.53 -7.13
CA ALA A 163 1.60 12.78 -7.16
C ALA A 163 1.20 12.26 -5.77
N VAL A 164 2.15 11.71 -5.00
CA VAL A 164 1.92 11.26 -3.62
C VAL A 164 1.42 12.41 -2.75
N TRP A 165 2.00 13.61 -2.88
CA TRP A 165 1.51 14.81 -2.18
C TRP A 165 0.05 15.12 -2.55
N SER A 166 -0.25 15.20 -3.85
CA SER A 166 -1.61 15.49 -4.33
C SER A 166 -2.64 14.47 -3.83
N TYR A 167 -2.29 13.19 -3.85
CA TYR A 167 -3.19 12.14 -3.37
C TYR A 167 -3.32 12.11 -1.84
N LEU A 168 -2.27 12.46 -1.10
CA LEU A 168 -2.34 12.61 0.36
C LEU A 168 -3.34 13.70 0.74
N GLU A 169 -3.29 14.86 0.07
CA GLU A 169 -4.23 15.97 0.26
C GLU A 169 -5.67 15.57 -0.10
N GLN A 170 -5.85 14.80 -1.18
CA GLN A 170 -7.16 14.39 -1.67
C GLN A 170 -7.82 13.31 -0.82
N TYR A 171 -7.07 12.32 -0.36
CA TYR A 171 -7.61 11.08 0.20
C TYR A 171 -7.33 10.86 1.69
N ASP A 172 -6.24 11.39 2.23
CA ASP A 172 -5.77 11.06 3.60
C ASP A 172 -5.86 12.25 4.56
N LEU A 173 -5.92 13.48 4.02
CA LEU A 173 -6.06 14.72 4.78
C LEU A 173 -7.43 15.43 4.65
N PRO A 174 -8.58 14.79 4.31
CA PRO A 174 -9.79 15.57 4.06
C PRO A 174 -10.33 16.24 5.33
N VAL A 175 -9.95 17.51 5.50
CA VAL A 175 -10.63 18.50 6.30
C VAL A 175 -11.94 18.79 5.57
N VAL A 176 -13.06 18.27 6.07
CA VAL A 176 -14.36 18.77 5.60
C VAL A 176 -14.46 20.23 6.01
N THR A 177 -14.30 21.14 5.05
CA THR A 177 -14.72 22.52 5.19
C THR A 177 -16.24 22.50 5.37
N VAL A 178 -16.69 22.57 6.61
CA VAL A 178 -18.11 22.74 6.92
C VAL A 178 -18.57 24.01 6.19
N PRO A 179 -19.60 23.96 5.32
CA PRO A 179 -20.15 25.16 4.71
C PRO A 179 -20.58 26.12 5.84
N PRO A 180 -20.27 27.43 5.75
CA PRO A 180 -20.64 28.36 6.80
C PRO A 180 -22.18 28.39 6.93
N GLY A 181 -22.72 27.81 8.01
CA GLY A 181 -24.15 27.78 8.30
C GLY A 181 -24.74 26.45 8.77
N GLN A 182 -23.99 25.34 8.72
CA GLN A 182 -24.48 24.05 9.25
C GLN A 182 -23.62 23.57 10.42
N HIS A 183 -24.02 23.91 11.64
CA HIS A 183 -23.50 23.26 12.86
C HIS A 183 -24.14 21.89 13.05
N ALA A 184 -23.90 20.95 12.13
CA ALA A 184 -23.98 19.56 12.48
C ALA A 184 -22.59 19.16 12.98
N ALA A 185 -22.52 18.59 14.18
CA ALA A 185 -21.30 17.97 14.71
C ALA A 185 -20.99 16.69 13.92
N THR A 186 -20.77 16.81 12.62
CA THR A 186 -20.33 15.70 11.78
C THR A 186 -18.89 15.44 12.18
N GLN A 187 -18.68 14.37 12.94
CA GLN A 187 -17.37 13.96 13.38
C GLN A 187 -16.50 13.72 12.13
N VAL A 188 -15.47 14.54 11.94
CA VAL A 188 -14.57 14.42 10.80
C VAL A 188 -13.64 13.26 11.09
N TYR A 189 -13.66 12.26 10.21
CA TYR A 189 -12.71 11.15 10.27
C TYR A 189 -11.37 11.61 9.69
N ASP A 190 -10.52 12.21 10.53
CA ASP A 190 -9.16 12.64 10.20
C ASP A 190 -8.11 11.86 11.02
N MET A 191 -6.83 12.16 10.81
CA MET A 191 -5.74 11.54 11.57
C MET A 191 -5.82 11.79 13.08
N ARG A 192 -6.50 12.86 13.54
CA ARG A 192 -6.69 13.11 14.97
C ARG A 192 -7.76 12.17 15.52
N PHE A 193 -8.84 11.96 14.79
CA PHE A 193 -9.86 10.97 15.15
C PHE A 193 -9.26 9.56 15.16
N GLU A 194 -8.52 9.17 14.11
CA GLU A 194 -7.82 7.88 14.04
C GLU A 194 -6.94 7.67 15.28
N LEU A 195 -6.08 8.64 15.63
CA LEU A 195 -5.21 8.55 16.81
C LEU A 195 -6.00 8.44 18.12
N ASN A 196 -6.94 9.35 18.37
CA ASN A 196 -7.55 9.51 19.69
C ASN A 196 -8.70 8.53 19.95
N GLU A 197 -9.48 8.19 18.92
CA GLU A 197 -10.70 7.39 19.07
C GLU A 197 -10.52 5.94 18.60
N VAL A 198 -9.61 5.67 17.66
CA VAL A 198 -9.40 4.32 17.12
C VAL A 198 -8.17 3.66 17.74
N GLU A 199 -7.00 4.27 17.57
CA GLU A 199 -5.71 3.67 17.94
C GLU A 199 -5.42 3.74 19.44
N ALA A 200 -5.73 4.86 20.10
CA ALA A 200 -5.52 5.02 21.54
C ALA A 200 -6.29 3.99 22.37
N ARG A 201 -7.49 3.57 21.94
CA ARG A 201 -8.28 2.53 22.61
C ARG A 201 -7.64 1.13 22.55
N ARG A 202 -6.77 0.91 21.55
CA ARG A 202 -6.09 -0.36 21.30
C ARG A 202 -4.61 -0.34 21.73
N GLU A 203 -4.11 0.80 22.18
CA GLU A 203 -2.69 1.03 22.51
C GLU A 203 -1.72 0.58 21.39
N SER A 204 -2.18 0.67 20.14
CA SER A 204 -1.45 0.25 18.95
C SER A 204 -1.67 1.28 17.85
N TYR A 205 -0.57 1.83 17.32
CA TYR A 205 -0.57 3.04 16.49
C TYR A 205 -0.03 2.86 15.04
N PRO A 206 -0.34 1.76 14.33
CA PRO A 206 0.23 1.50 13.01
C PRO A 206 -0.16 2.55 11.94
N SER A 207 -1.39 3.07 11.98
CA SER A 207 -1.91 4.10 11.10
C SER A 207 -1.20 5.44 11.37
N THR A 208 -1.13 5.88 12.63
CA THR A 208 -0.43 7.14 12.99
C THR A 208 1.06 7.09 12.68
N ILE A 209 1.76 6.01 13.04
CA ILE A 209 3.21 5.91 12.80
C ILE A 209 3.52 5.93 11.31
N SER A 210 2.76 5.17 10.50
CA SER A 210 2.96 5.14 9.05
C SER A 210 2.67 6.48 8.38
N PHE A 211 1.67 7.22 8.85
CA PHE A 211 1.36 8.58 8.39
C PHE A 211 2.55 9.52 8.65
N LEU A 212 3.10 9.51 9.87
CA LEU A 212 4.28 10.31 10.19
C LEU A 212 5.49 9.92 9.35
N ASN A 213 5.71 8.63 9.10
CA ASN A 213 6.79 8.15 8.24
C ASN A 213 6.64 8.66 6.80
N LEU A 214 5.44 8.63 6.24
CA LEU A 214 5.14 9.12 4.90
C LEU A 214 5.39 10.64 4.80
N VAL A 215 4.86 11.43 5.74
CA VAL A 215 5.06 12.87 5.79
C VAL A 215 6.55 13.21 5.95
N ASN A 216 7.26 12.52 6.84
CA ASN A 216 8.70 12.71 7.03
C ASN A 216 9.48 12.41 5.74
N ALA A 217 9.13 11.35 5.00
CA ALA A 217 9.77 11.01 3.74
C ALA A 217 9.52 12.10 2.67
N LEU A 218 8.29 12.59 2.57
CA LEU A 218 7.92 13.67 1.64
C LEU A 218 8.68 14.97 1.94
N ILE A 219 8.74 15.37 3.21
CA ILE A 219 9.46 16.57 3.65
C ILE A 219 10.98 16.42 3.43
N ALA A 220 11.53 15.22 3.69
CA ALA A 220 12.96 14.96 3.50
C ALA A 220 13.40 15.07 2.04
N GLU A 221 12.55 14.63 1.10
CA GLU A 221 12.80 14.75 -0.34
C GLU A 221 12.36 16.11 -0.91
N GLU A 222 11.88 17.04 -0.08
CA GLU A 222 11.56 18.39 -0.50
C GLU A 222 12.84 19.23 -0.66
N ARG A 223 13.30 19.35 -1.91
CA ARG A 223 14.55 20.02 -2.26
C ARG A 223 14.41 21.55 -2.40
N ASN A 224 13.18 22.07 -2.46
CA ASN A 224 12.94 23.51 -2.53
C ASN A 224 12.91 24.15 -1.14
N ILE A 225 14.00 24.82 -0.77
CA ILE A 225 14.15 25.57 0.49
C ILE A 225 13.09 26.68 0.61
N SER A 226 12.57 27.20 -0.52
CA SER A 226 11.54 28.25 -0.54
C SER A 226 10.11 27.76 -0.23
N ASP A 227 9.87 26.44 -0.22
CA ASP A 227 8.55 25.85 0.01
C ASP A 227 8.46 25.11 1.36
N LYS A 228 9.57 25.04 2.11
CA LYS A 228 9.57 24.49 3.47
C LYS A 228 8.70 25.35 4.39
N GLY A 229 7.52 24.86 4.72
CA GLY A 229 6.59 25.47 5.69
C GLY A 229 5.51 26.37 5.09
N ARG A 230 5.29 26.33 3.76
CA ARG A 230 4.16 27.02 3.11
C ARG A 230 3.01 26.09 2.69
N ARG A 231 3.20 24.78 2.76
CA ARG A 231 2.21 23.75 2.49
C ARG A 231 1.97 22.93 3.74
#